data_AF-A0A1M6CMG2-F1
#
_entry.id   AF-A0A1M6CMG2-F1
#
_cell.length_a   1.000
_cell.length_b   1.000
_cell.length_c   1.000
_cell.angle_alpha   90.00
_cell.angle_beta   90.00
_cell.angle_gamma   90.00
#
_symmetry.space_group_name_H-M   'P 1'
#
loop_
_entity.id
_entity.type
_entity.pdbx_description
1 polymer ?
#
loop_
_entity_poly.entity_id
_entity_poly.type
_entity_poly.pdbx_seq_one_letter_code
_entity_poly.pdbx_strand_id
1 'polypeptide(L)'
;MTMNFFSIFDAIISLLGVYLVFVGIKGYKRGEVDPMVITTEELTRCGDIKGLSEYLMPKVAIFGGFCMLFGAQGLLNDSQVVTFPKYVNIVFLVAFVIVWGLFSAAIHKAKKQYIH
;
A
#
# COMPACT_ATOMS: atom_id res chain seq x y z
N MET A 1 -9.16 25.14 -13.03
CA MET A 1 -9.02 23.69 -12.92
C MET A 1 -10.12 23.18 -11.99
N THR A 2 -11.20 22.65 -12.55
CA THR A 2 -12.21 21.91 -11.76
C THR A 2 -11.53 20.61 -11.35
N MET A 3 -11.16 20.49 -10.06
CA MET A 3 -10.60 19.25 -9.53
C MET A 3 -11.69 18.19 -9.56
N ASN A 4 -11.56 17.25 -10.49
CA ASN A 4 -12.47 16.12 -10.58
C ASN A 4 -12.28 15.21 -9.35
N PHE A 5 -13.36 14.61 -8.88
CA PHE A 5 -13.33 13.69 -7.75
C PHE A 5 -12.28 12.57 -7.93
N PHE A 6 -12.16 12.06 -9.15
CA PHE A 6 -11.16 11.05 -9.52
C PHE A 6 -9.72 11.53 -9.29
N SER A 7 -9.40 12.76 -9.70
CA SER A 7 -8.06 13.32 -9.52
C SER A 7 -7.71 13.57 -8.05
N ILE A 8 -8.69 13.97 -7.23
CA ILE A 8 -8.50 14.10 -5.77
C ILE A 8 -8.23 12.73 -5.16
N PHE A 9 -8.99 11.71 -5.57
CA PHE A 9 -8.81 10.34 -5.10
C PHE A 9 -7.41 9.81 -5.46
N ASP A 10 -6.98 9.98 -6.71
CA ASP A 10 -5.67 9.54 -7.18
C ASP A 10 -4.52 10.26 -6.44
N ALA A 11 -4.69 11.55 -6.11
CA ALA A 11 -3.75 12.28 -5.27
C ALA A 11 -3.66 11.70 -3.86
N ILE A 12 -4.80 11.36 -3.25
CA ILE A 12 -4.84 10.75 -1.91
C ILE A 12 -4.18 9.37 -1.94
N ILE A 13 -4.47 8.54 -2.95
CA ILE A 13 -3.85 7.22 -3.09
C ILE A 13 -2.34 7.32 -3.31
N SER A 14 -1.89 8.29 -4.10
CA SER A 14 -0.46 8.55 -4.29
C SER A 14 0.23 8.91 -2.98
N LEU A 15 -0.35 9.84 -2.22
CA LEU A 15 0.17 10.30 -0.94
C LEU A 15 0.16 9.18 0.12
N LEU A 16 -0.91 8.37 0.15
CA LEU A 16 -0.99 7.16 0.96
C LEU A 16 0.12 6.17 0.58
N GLY A 17 0.39 6.00 -0.71
CA GLY A 17 1.47 5.16 -1.21
C GLY A 17 2.84 5.59 -0.67
N VAL A 18 3.15 6.88 -0.75
CA VAL A 18 4.39 7.46 -0.19
C VAL A 18 4.49 7.18 1.32
N TYR A 19 3.40 7.42 2.04
CA TYR A 19 3.34 7.16 3.48
C TYR A 19 3.60 5.68 3.81
N LEU A 20 2.98 4.75 3.08
CA LEU A 20 3.16 3.31 3.28
C LEU A 20 4.60 2.85 2.97
N VAL A 21 5.23 3.42 1.95
CA VAL A 21 6.67 3.19 1.68
C VAL A 21 7.51 3.61 2.87
N PHE A 22 7.27 4.83 3.38
CA PHE A 22 8.02 5.36 4.52
C PHE A 22 7.83 4.50 5.77
N VAL A 23 6.59 4.14 6.08
CA VAL A 23 6.24 3.25 7.21
C VAL A 23 6.88 1.88 7.06
N GLY A 24 6.82 1.27 5.88
CA GLY A 24 7.43 -0.05 5.67
C GLY A 24 8.96 -0.02 5.82
N ILE A 25 9.64 0.99 5.28
CA ILE A 25 11.11 1.10 5.43
C ILE A 25 11.49 1.41 6.88
N LYS A 26 10.80 2.35 7.52
CA LYS A 26 11.05 2.73 8.92
C LYS A 26 10.76 1.58 9.87
N GLY A 27 9.63 0.89 9.68
CA GLY A 27 9.20 -0.26 10.46
C GLY A 27 10.20 -1.39 10.36
N TYR A 28 10.63 -1.75 9.15
CA TYR A 28 11.65 -2.77 8.93
C TYR A 28 12.96 -2.44 9.65
N LYS A 29 13.44 -1.19 9.57
CA LYS A 29 14.69 -0.78 10.24
C LYS A 29 14.59 -0.74 11.76
N ARG A 30 13.41 -0.44 12.31
CA ARG A 30 13.20 -0.33 13.77
C ARG A 30 12.74 -1.65 14.40
N GLY A 31 12.31 -2.62 13.60
CA GLY A 31 11.66 -3.83 14.09
C GLY A 31 10.30 -3.55 14.73
N GLU A 32 9.65 -2.46 14.30
CA GLU A 32 8.34 -2.01 14.78
C GLU A 32 7.32 -2.12 13.64
N VAL A 33 6.04 -2.21 13.99
CA VAL A 33 4.92 -2.25 13.04
C VAL A 33 4.01 -1.08 13.36
N ASP A 34 3.68 -0.29 12.35
CA ASP A 34 2.80 0.86 12.54
C ASP A 34 1.35 0.41 12.80
N PRO A 35 0.66 1.01 13.79
CA PRO A 35 -0.73 0.71 14.12
C PRO A 35 -1.71 0.82 12.94
N MET A 36 -1.34 1.59 11.90
CA MET A 36 -2.13 1.72 10.68
C MET A 36 -2.18 0.42 9.86
N VAL A 37 -1.18 -0.46 9.98
CA VAL A 37 -1.12 -1.73 9.24
C VAL A 37 -1.70 -2.87 10.06
N ILE A 38 -1.34 -2.94 11.35
CA ILE A 38 -1.82 -3.93 12.32
C ILE A 38 -2.26 -3.16 13.55
N THR A 39 -3.48 -3.38 14.03
CA THR A 39 -4.01 -2.55 15.13
C THR A 39 -3.20 -2.72 16.42
N THR A 40 -3.23 -1.73 17.31
CA THR A 40 -2.50 -1.81 18.59
C THR A 40 -2.94 -3.01 19.43
N GLU A 41 -4.22 -3.39 19.37
CA GLU A 41 -4.78 -4.56 20.05
C GLU A 41 -4.23 -5.89 19.50
N GLU A 42 -3.92 -5.92 18.21
CA GLU A 42 -3.28 -7.05 17.53
C GLU A 42 -1.78 -7.10 17.85
N LEU A 43 -1.12 -5.94 17.96
CA LEU A 43 0.28 -5.84 18.35
C LEU A 43 0.53 -6.23 19.81
N THR A 44 -0.39 -5.94 20.73
CA THR A 44 -0.26 -6.38 22.14
C THR A 44 -0.40 -7.89 22.31
N ARG A 45 -1.09 -8.56 21.38
CA ARG A 45 -1.20 -10.03 21.30
C ARG A 45 -0.06 -10.68 20.50
N CYS A 46 0.83 -9.89 19.92
CA CYS A 46 1.94 -10.37 19.12
C CYS A 46 3.14 -10.69 20.02
N GLY A 47 3.51 -11.97 20.12
CA GLY A 47 4.68 -12.40 20.89
C GLY A 47 6.02 -12.01 20.24
N ASP A 48 6.06 -11.87 18.92
CA ASP A 48 7.27 -11.53 18.16
C ASP A 48 7.01 -10.39 17.16
N ILE A 49 7.04 -9.16 17.68
CA ILE A 49 6.86 -7.94 16.88
C ILE A 49 7.98 -7.75 15.85
N LYS A 50 9.20 -8.20 16.16
CA LYS A 50 10.36 -8.07 15.26
C LYS A 50 10.20 -9.00 14.05
N GLY A 51 9.85 -10.26 14.27
CA GLY A 51 9.56 -11.21 13.20
C GLY A 51 8.36 -10.79 12.34
N LEU A 52 7.32 -10.22 12.98
CA LEU A 52 6.20 -9.62 12.26
C LEU A 52 6.66 -8.46 11.37
N SER A 53 7.51 -7.57 11.90
CA SER A 53 8.04 -6.42 11.19
C SER A 53 8.89 -6.83 9.98
N GLU A 54 9.83 -7.75 10.17
CA GLU A 54 10.71 -8.25 9.09
C GLU A 54 9.91 -8.91 7.96
N TYR A 55 8.82 -9.60 8.28
CA TYR A 55 7.99 -10.25 7.29
C TYR A 55 7.00 -9.29 6.58
N LEU A 56 6.38 -8.39 7.33
CA LEU A 56 5.26 -7.58 6.85
C LEU A 56 5.70 -6.23 6.30
N MET A 57 6.60 -5.52 6.97
CA MET A 57 7.03 -4.17 6.60
C MET A 57 7.65 -4.03 5.20
N PRO A 58 8.50 -4.94 4.70
CA PRO A 58 8.97 -4.85 3.31
C PRO A 58 7.82 -5.03 2.31
N LYS A 59 6.80 -5.83 2.63
CA LYS A 59 5.62 -6.01 1.78
C LYS A 59 4.73 -4.77 1.79
N VAL A 60 4.59 -4.12 2.94
CA VAL A 60 3.93 -2.80 3.07
C VAL A 60 4.64 -1.78 2.20
N ALA A 61 5.97 -1.73 2.22
CA ALA A 61 6.73 -0.80 1.41
C ALA A 61 6.54 -1.05 -0.10
N ILE A 62 6.59 -2.32 -0.53
CA ILE A 62 6.33 -2.69 -1.93
C ILE A 62 4.91 -2.26 -2.35
N PHE A 63 3.90 -2.59 -1.53
CA PHE A 63 2.51 -2.21 -1.79
C PHE A 63 2.33 -0.69 -1.87
N GLY A 64 2.93 0.05 -0.93
CA GLY A 64 2.93 1.52 -0.95
C GLY A 64 3.57 2.09 -2.22
N GLY A 65 4.68 1.50 -2.68
CA GLY A 65 5.35 1.90 -3.92
C GLY A 65 4.45 1.71 -5.14
N PHE A 66 3.71 0.60 -5.18
CA PHE A 66 2.68 0.39 -6.20
C PHE A 66 1.58 1.45 -6.10
N CYS A 67 0.97 1.68 -4.93
CA CYS A 67 -0.06 2.70 -4.74
C CYS A 67 0.39 4.10 -5.20
N MET A 68 1.64 4.47 -4.92
CA MET A 68 2.25 5.72 -5.37
C MET A 68 2.28 5.81 -6.90
N LEU A 69 2.75 4.75 -7.58
CA LEU A 69 2.78 4.70 -9.04
C LEU A 69 1.37 4.74 -9.65
N PHE A 70 0.41 4.03 -9.06
CA PHE A 70 -0.99 4.00 -9.52
C PHE A 70 -1.65 5.37 -9.39
N GLY A 71 -1.53 6.01 -8.23
CA GLY A 71 -2.08 7.36 -8.02
C GLY A 71 -1.41 8.40 -8.94
N ALA A 72 -0.11 8.31 -9.15
CA ALA A 72 0.59 9.19 -10.09
C ALA A 72 0.13 8.99 -11.55
N GLN A 73 -0.05 7.73 -11.98
CA GLN A 73 -0.57 7.45 -13.32
C GLN A 73 -2.00 7.95 -13.51
N GLY A 74 -2.88 7.72 -12.52
CA GLY A 74 -4.26 8.19 -12.53
C GLY A 74 -4.33 9.72 -12.68
N LEU A 75 -3.55 10.43 -11.87
CA LEU A 75 -3.38 11.89 -11.96
C LEU A 75 -2.91 12.36 -13.35
N LEU A 76 -1.92 11.67 -13.95
CA LEU A 76 -1.40 12.03 -15.27
C LEU A 76 -2.42 11.82 -16.40
N ASN A 77 -3.24 10.77 -16.26
CA ASN A 77 -4.32 10.46 -17.19
C ASN A 77 -5.44 11.50 -17.09
N ASP A 78 -5.89 11.79 -15.87
CA ASP A 78 -6.94 12.77 -15.58
C ASP A 78 -6.55 14.21 -15.96
N SER A 79 -5.28 14.56 -15.75
CA SER A 79 -4.75 15.88 -16.13
C SER A 79 -4.59 16.05 -17.66
N GLN A 80 -4.94 15.04 -18.45
CA GLN A 80 -4.79 14.99 -19.92
C GLN A 80 -3.36 15.23 -20.42
N VAL A 81 -2.35 15.16 -19.54
CA VAL A 81 -0.93 15.32 -19.91
C VAL A 81 -0.47 14.11 -20.72
N VAL A 82 -0.97 12.93 -20.40
CA VAL A 82 -0.71 11.68 -21.13
C VAL A 82 -2.02 10.92 -21.32
N THR A 83 -2.47 10.79 -22.57
CA THR A 83 -3.67 10.00 -22.88
C THR A 83 -3.33 8.52 -22.95
N PHE A 84 -3.58 7.79 -21.86
CA PHE A 84 -3.37 6.35 -21.86
C PHE A 84 -4.52 5.64 -22.59
N PRO A 85 -4.23 4.67 -23.47
CA PRO A 85 -5.27 3.85 -24.09
C PRO A 85 -6.09 3.11 -23.03
N LYS A 86 -7.40 2.92 -23.27
CA LYS A 86 -8.31 2.24 -22.32
C LYS A 86 -7.80 0.87 -21.88
N TYR A 87 -7.17 0.10 -22.77
CA TYR A 87 -6.61 -1.22 -22.44
C TYR A 87 -5.48 -1.13 -21.41
N VAL A 88 -4.63 -0.09 -21.46
CA VAL A 88 -3.55 0.10 -20.49
C VAL A 88 -4.13 0.33 -19.10
N ASN A 89 -5.14 1.19 -18.98
CA ASN A 89 -5.81 1.45 -17.70
C ASN A 89 -6.45 0.18 -17.11
N ILE A 90 -7.07 -0.66 -17.95
CA ILE A 90 -7.65 -1.95 -17.50
C ILE A 90 -6.55 -2.90 -17.01
N VAL A 91 -5.45 -3.05 -17.75
CA VAL A 91 -4.32 -3.91 -17.34
C VAL A 91 -3.73 -3.42 -16.02
N PHE A 92 -3.55 -2.10 -15.86
CA PHE A 92 -3.07 -1.51 -14.62
C PHE A 92 -4.04 -1.78 -13.46
N LEU A 93 -5.35 -1.58 -13.65
CA LEU A 93 -6.35 -1.85 -12.61
C LEU A 93 -6.32 -3.32 -12.19
N VAL A 94 -6.24 -4.26 -13.14
CA VAL A 94 -6.12 -5.70 -12.85
C VAL A 94 -4.84 -5.98 -12.07
N ALA A 95 -3.71 -5.39 -12.46
CA ALA A 95 -2.45 -5.53 -11.74
C ALA A 95 -2.55 -5.00 -10.30
N PHE A 96 -3.19 -3.85 -10.08
CA PHE A 96 -3.43 -3.29 -8.75
C PHE A 96 -4.21 -4.26 -7.86
N VAL A 97 -5.29 -4.84 -8.38
CA VAL A 97 -6.12 -5.82 -7.64
C VAL A 97 -5.32 -7.06 -7.28
N ILE A 98 -4.46 -7.56 -8.17
CA ILE A 98 -3.58 -8.70 -7.88
C ILE A 98 -2.60 -8.36 -6.76
N VAL A 99 -1.91 -7.22 -6.84
CA VAL A 99 -0.94 -6.79 -5.82
C VAL A 99 -1.64 -6.56 -4.48
N TRP A 100 -2.83 -5.95 -4.49
CA TRP A 100 -3.67 -5.81 -3.30
C TRP A 100 -4.02 -7.16 -2.69
N GLY A 101 -4.44 -8.13 -3.52
CA GLY A 101 -4.78 -9.49 -3.07
C GLY A 101 -3.59 -10.19 -2.40
N LEU A 102 -2.40 -10.09 -2.99
CA LEU A 102 -1.16 -10.62 -2.42
C LEU A 102 -0.81 -9.96 -1.09
N PHE A 103 -0.96 -8.64 -1.00
CA PHE A 103 -0.72 -7.89 0.24
C PHE A 103 -1.73 -8.26 1.34
N SER A 104 -3.02 -8.38 0.99
CA SER A 104 -4.07 -8.82 1.91
C SER A 104 -3.82 -10.24 2.43
N ALA A 105 -3.43 -11.17 1.55
CA ALA A 105 -3.03 -12.52 1.94
C ALA A 105 -1.79 -12.52 2.84
N ALA A 106 -0.82 -11.64 2.58
CA ALA A 106 0.36 -11.49 3.42
C ALA A 106 0.01 -11.00 4.83
N ILE A 107 -0.90 -10.03 4.97
CA ILE A 107 -1.42 -9.59 6.27
C ILE A 107 -2.10 -10.77 6.97
N HIS A 108 -3.01 -11.47 6.31
CA HIS A 108 -3.71 -12.62 6.92
C HIS A 108 -2.76 -13.70 7.42
N LYS A 109 -1.72 -14.02 6.63
CA LYS A 109 -0.69 -14.98 7.02
C LYS A 109 0.15 -14.47 8.19
N ALA A 110 0.48 -13.18 8.19
CA ALA A 110 1.21 -12.54 9.30
C ALA A 110 0.40 -12.60 10.59
N LYS A 111 -0.90 -12.26 10.54
CA LYS A 111 -1.79 -12.34 11.70
C LYS A 111 -1.87 -13.76 12.24
N LYS A 112 -2.10 -14.76 11.37
CA LYS A 112 -2.16 -16.17 11.79
C LYS A 112 -0.87 -16.69 12.44
N GLN A 113 0.28 -16.20 12.00
CA GLN A 113 1.58 -16.70 12.44
C GLN A 113 2.08 -16.02 13.71
N TYR A 114 1.83 -14.71 13.86
CA TYR A 114 2.46 -13.90 14.91
C TYR A 114 1.48 -13.42 15.99
N ILE A 115 0.17 -13.46 15.73
CA ILE A 115 -0.86 -12.96 16.65
C ILE A 115 -1.69 -14.15 17.13
N HIS A 116 -1.82 -14.28 18.46
CA HIS A 116 -2.54 -15.37 19.12
C HIS A 116 -3.71 -14.86 19.96
#